data_AF-A0A5C0ZN33-F1
#
_entry.id   AF-A0A5C0ZN33-F1
#
_cell.length_a   1.000
_cell.length_b   1.000
_cell.length_c   1.000
_cell.angle_alpha   90.00
_cell.angle_beta   90.00
_cell.angle_gamma   90.00
#
_symmetry.space_group_name_H-M   'P 1'
#
loop_
_entity.id
_entity.type
_entity.pdbx_description
1 polymer ?
#
loop_
_entity_poly.entity_id
_entity_poly.type
_entity_poly.pdbx_seq_one_letter_code
_entity_poly.pdbx_strand_id
1 'polypeptide(L)'
;MKSDQFYAEWWPSGRSGRGRLLPNENTFYIYLKISATLTGRPALVFCRSSDLEWEDQDMGYITSFEKAFFDKGVWCNFEAIDLFKERNPISIELDEEEVLTLAPIFDKICGSMESNYLYKSDLVRTYVFQIIHIAIKIHLQRTNIVRSPVRYVRLTTCGIDMFVRIRLRHKK
;
A
#
# COMPACT_ATOMS: atom_id res chain seq x y z
N MET A 1 20.57 -10.88 -6.18
CA MET A 1 19.89 -9.65 -5.70
C MET A 1 18.64 -10.09 -4.99
N LYS A 2 18.57 -9.95 -3.66
CA LYS A 2 17.49 -10.52 -2.84
C LYS A 2 16.14 -9.95 -3.27
N SER A 3 15.32 -10.78 -3.91
CA SER A 3 13.94 -10.48 -4.30
C SER A 3 12.97 -10.51 -3.12
N ASP A 4 13.47 -10.77 -1.91
CA ASP A 4 12.63 -11.11 -0.75
C ASP A 4 11.99 -9.90 -0.04
N GLN A 5 12.26 -8.68 -0.52
CA GLN A 5 11.79 -7.45 0.14
C GLN A 5 10.38 -7.02 -0.25
N PHE A 6 9.79 -7.65 -1.27
CA PHE A 6 8.47 -7.29 -1.79
C PHE A 6 7.75 -8.52 -2.35
N TYR A 7 6.47 -8.65 -2.02
CA TYR A 7 5.58 -9.71 -2.49
C TYR A 7 4.27 -9.10 -2.96
N ALA A 8 3.68 -9.65 -4.02
CA ALA A 8 2.32 -9.32 -4.43
C ALA A 8 1.68 -10.49 -5.16
N GLU A 9 0.40 -10.73 -4.88
CA GLU A 9 -0.38 -11.82 -5.47
C GLU A 9 -1.87 -11.45 -5.54
N TRP A 10 -2.55 -11.96 -6.55
CA TRP A 10 -4.02 -12.04 -6.59
C TRP A 10 -4.49 -13.29 -5.86
N TRP A 11 -5.55 -13.17 -5.07
CA TRP A 11 -6.13 -14.25 -4.27
C TRP A 11 -7.67 -14.28 -4.44
N PRO A 12 -8.36 -15.44 -4.40
CA PRO A 12 -7.86 -16.78 -4.08
C PRO A 12 -7.03 -17.36 -5.21
N SER A 13 -5.76 -17.64 -4.94
CA SER A 13 -4.87 -18.33 -5.89
C SER A 13 -5.13 -19.84 -5.96
N GLY A 14 -6.30 -20.29 -5.47
CA GLY A 14 -6.65 -21.71 -5.34
C GLY A 14 -5.95 -22.43 -4.17
N ARG A 15 -5.15 -21.71 -3.36
CA ARG A 15 -4.53 -22.25 -2.15
C ARG A 15 -5.47 -22.04 -0.97
N SER A 16 -6.33 -23.02 -0.70
CA SER A 16 -7.11 -23.07 0.53
C SER A 16 -6.17 -23.12 1.73
N GLY A 17 -6.30 -22.17 2.64
CA GLY A 17 -5.54 -22.19 3.88
C GLY A 17 -5.58 -20.83 4.56
N ARG A 18 -5.82 -20.84 5.87
CA ARG A 18 -5.37 -19.78 6.79
C ARG A 18 -3.87 -19.59 6.62
N GLY A 19 -3.49 -18.78 5.64
CA GLY A 19 -2.12 -18.44 5.36
C GLY A 19 -1.69 -17.40 6.38
N ARG A 20 -1.15 -17.84 7.51
CA ARG A 20 -0.31 -16.95 8.31
C ARG A 20 0.94 -16.71 7.47
N LEU A 21 0.95 -15.66 6.64
CA LEU A 21 2.19 -15.22 6.00
C LEU A 21 3.21 -15.07 7.13
N LEU A 22 4.35 -15.76 6.97
CA LEU A 22 5.30 -15.96 8.05
C LEU A 22 5.61 -14.62 8.72
N PRO A 23 5.38 -14.48 10.03
CA PRO A 23 5.54 -13.20 10.71
C PRO A 23 7.02 -12.80 10.71
N ASN A 24 7.36 -11.88 9.83
CA ASN A 24 8.54 -11.05 10.00
C ASN A 24 8.05 -9.72 10.59
N GLU A 25 8.57 -9.34 11.75
CA GLU A 25 8.19 -8.11 12.46
C GLU A 25 8.39 -6.85 11.62
N ASN A 26 9.27 -6.94 10.61
CA ASN A 26 9.57 -5.84 9.69
C ASN A 26 8.74 -5.85 8.40
N THR A 27 7.72 -6.73 8.28
CA THR A 27 6.88 -6.82 7.09
C THR A 27 5.52 -6.17 7.30
N PHE A 28 5.15 -5.34 6.33
CA PHE A 28 3.91 -4.61 6.26
C PHE A 28 3.08 -5.16 5.10
N TYR A 29 1.76 -5.13 5.26
CA TYR A 29 0.81 -5.62 4.28
C TYR A 29 -0.15 -4.52 3.90
N ILE A 30 -0.47 -4.48 2.61
CA ILE A 30 -1.61 -3.78 2.05
C ILE A 30 -2.41 -4.82 1.29
N TYR A 31 -3.68 -4.99 1.62
CA TYR A 31 -4.54 -5.86 0.83
C TYR A 31 -5.86 -5.18 0.48
N LEU A 32 -6.25 -5.37 -0.77
CA LEU A 32 -7.56 -4.97 -1.29
C LEU A 32 -8.46 -6.19 -1.20
N LYS A 33 -9.37 -6.18 -0.23
CA LYS A 33 -10.42 -7.19 -0.08
C LYS A 33 -11.58 -6.82 -1.00
N ILE A 34 -11.81 -7.66 -1.99
CA ILE A 34 -12.95 -7.65 -2.91
C ILE A 34 -13.83 -8.82 -2.48
N SER A 35 -14.83 -8.54 -1.65
CA SER A 35 -15.74 -9.58 -1.17
C SER A 35 -16.49 -10.22 -2.35
N ALA A 36 -16.52 -11.55 -2.41
CA ALA A 36 -17.37 -12.29 -3.34
C ALA A 36 -18.81 -12.48 -2.82
N THR A 37 -19.04 -12.25 -1.52
CA THR A 37 -20.37 -12.37 -0.91
C THR A 37 -21.14 -11.05 -0.97
N LEU A 38 -22.46 -11.16 -1.19
CA LEU A 38 -23.42 -10.03 -1.26
C LEU A 38 -23.47 -9.15 0.00
N THR A 39 -22.88 -9.60 1.11
CA THR A 39 -22.92 -8.93 2.42
C THR A 39 -21.61 -8.24 2.80
N GLY A 40 -20.47 -8.63 2.22
CA GLY A 40 -19.18 -8.04 2.53
C GLY A 40 -18.91 -6.81 1.68
N ARG A 41 -18.64 -5.66 2.31
CA ARG A 41 -18.17 -4.48 1.58
C ARG A 41 -16.69 -4.65 1.21
N PRO A 42 -16.28 -4.21 0.02
CA PRO A 42 -14.87 -4.19 -0.32
C PRO A 42 -14.13 -3.23 0.63
N ALA A 43 -12.87 -3.54 0.93
CA ALA A 43 -12.07 -2.76 1.85
C ALA A 43 -10.59 -2.76 1.47
N LEU A 44 -9.93 -1.63 1.71
CA LEU A 44 -8.48 -1.54 1.67
C LEU A 44 -7.93 -1.59 3.09
N VAL A 45 -7.07 -2.55 3.36
CA VAL A 45 -6.54 -2.78 4.71
C VAL A 45 -5.03 -2.60 4.75
N PHE A 46 -4.57 -1.93 5.80
CA PHE A 46 -3.17 -1.70 6.13
C PHE A 46 -2.86 -2.36 7.47
N CYS A 47 -1.89 -3.27 7.51
CA CYS A 47 -1.53 -3.96 8.75
C CYS A 47 -0.07 -4.43 8.78
N ARG A 48 0.41 -4.78 9.99
CA ARG A 48 1.66 -5.50 10.20
C ARG A 48 1.42 -7.01 10.16
N SER A 49 2.47 -7.79 9.92
CA SER A 49 2.38 -9.26 9.82
C SER A 49 1.75 -9.96 11.03
N SER A 50 1.83 -9.36 12.21
CA SER A 50 1.29 -9.90 13.46
C SER A 50 -0.24 -9.98 13.49
N ASP A 51 -0.92 -9.13 12.72
CA ASP A 51 -2.34 -8.80 12.89
C ASP A 51 -3.15 -9.10 11.62
N LEU A 52 -2.56 -9.86 10.69
CA LEU A 52 -3.16 -10.19 9.40
C LEU A 52 -4.10 -11.40 9.55
N GLU A 53 -5.39 -11.14 9.42
CA GLU A 53 -6.44 -12.16 9.34
C GLU A 53 -7.21 -12.01 8.03
N TRP A 54 -7.39 -13.12 7.30
CA TRP A 54 -8.25 -13.20 6.12
C TRP A 54 -9.01 -14.53 6.10
N GLU A 55 -10.11 -14.58 5.36
CA GLU A 55 -10.97 -15.76 5.24
C GLU A 55 -10.90 -16.35 3.84
N ASP A 56 -10.82 -17.67 3.68
CA ASP A 56 -10.68 -18.34 2.35
C ASP A 56 -11.74 -17.97 1.28
N GLN A 57 -12.84 -17.32 1.68
CA GLN A 57 -13.93 -16.89 0.80
C GLN A 57 -13.75 -15.49 0.23
N ASP A 58 -12.82 -14.68 0.75
CA ASP A 58 -12.59 -13.37 0.19
C ASP A 58 -11.79 -13.49 -1.13
N MET A 59 -11.86 -12.46 -1.97
CA MET A 59 -11.00 -12.33 -3.14
C MET A 59 -10.30 -10.97 -3.11
N GLY A 60 -9.30 -10.79 -3.97
CA GLY A 60 -8.64 -9.51 -4.18
C GLY A 60 -7.13 -9.63 -4.23
N TYR A 61 -6.43 -8.58 -3.80
CA TYR A 61 -4.98 -8.51 -3.93
C TYR A 61 -4.34 -8.38 -2.57
N ILE A 62 -3.22 -9.06 -2.40
CA ILE A 62 -2.34 -8.87 -1.26
C ILE A 62 -0.97 -8.44 -1.75
N THR A 63 -0.42 -7.40 -1.13
CA THR A 63 0.97 -7.03 -1.29
C THR A 63 1.64 -6.84 0.05
N SER A 64 2.90 -7.27 0.14
CA SER A 64 3.72 -7.07 1.32
C SER A 64 5.08 -6.52 0.98
N PHE A 65 5.65 -5.80 1.92
CA PHE A 65 6.99 -5.24 1.78
C PHE A 65 7.69 -5.19 3.13
N GLU A 66 9.00 -5.37 3.11
CA GLU A 66 9.84 -5.13 4.28
C GLU A 66 10.09 -3.64 4.47
N LYS A 67 10.37 -3.21 5.70
CA LYS A 67 10.81 -1.84 5.99
C LYS A 67 11.93 -1.36 5.06
N ALA A 68 12.89 -2.24 4.77
CA ALA A 68 14.02 -1.97 3.88
C ALA A 68 13.60 -1.57 2.45
N PHE A 69 12.39 -1.94 2.03
CA PHE A 69 11.83 -1.54 0.74
C PHE A 69 11.70 -0.02 0.61
N PHE A 70 11.53 0.71 1.72
CA PHE A 70 11.41 2.17 1.76
C PHE A 70 12.63 2.90 2.32
N ASP A 71 13.72 2.20 2.66
CA ASP A 71 14.93 2.79 3.26
C ASP A 71 15.57 3.88 2.38
N LYS A 72 15.36 3.81 1.06
CA LYS A 72 15.93 4.76 0.10
C LYS A 72 14.90 5.80 -0.31
N GLY A 73 15.15 7.05 0.11
CA GLY A 73 14.47 8.24 -0.40
C GLY A 73 13.56 8.93 0.62
N VAL A 74 12.57 9.64 0.09
CA VAL A 74 11.63 10.54 0.79
C VAL A 74 10.82 9.86 1.90
N TRP A 75 10.68 8.53 1.83
CA TRP A 75 9.74 7.74 2.62
C TRP A 75 10.42 6.76 3.58
N CYS A 76 11.68 7.00 3.95
CA CYS A 76 12.42 6.22 4.96
C CYS A 76 11.71 6.16 6.33
N ASN A 77 10.69 7.00 6.54
CA ASN A 77 9.86 7.03 7.74
C ASN A 77 8.36 6.82 7.42
N PHE A 78 8.01 5.93 6.48
CA PHE A 78 6.61 5.64 6.13
C PHE A 78 5.77 5.15 7.33
N GLU A 79 6.40 4.57 8.36
CA GLU A 79 5.73 4.18 9.61
C GLU A 79 5.10 5.37 10.37
N ALA A 80 5.50 6.61 10.04
CA ALA A 80 4.88 7.81 10.58
C ALA A 80 3.53 8.15 9.92
N ILE A 81 3.18 7.51 8.80
CA ILE A 81 1.86 7.63 8.17
C ILE A 81 0.83 7.02 9.13
N ASP A 82 -0.27 7.73 9.38
CA ASP A 82 -1.31 7.28 10.31
C ASP A 82 -1.81 5.85 9.97
N LEU A 83 -1.84 5.48 8.68
CA LEU A 83 -2.19 4.13 8.17
C LEU A 83 -1.28 2.99 8.66
N PHE A 84 -0.02 3.24 9.01
CA PHE A 84 0.95 2.23 9.48
C PHE A 84 1.39 2.45 10.92
N LYS A 85 0.96 3.57 11.52
CA LYS A 85 1.39 4.00 12.84
C LYS A 85 0.69 3.25 13.96
N GLU A 86 -0.59 2.93 13.78
CA GLU A 86 -1.36 2.22 14.78
C GLU A 86 -0.90 0.77 14.90
N ARG A 87 -1.08 0.19 16.09
CA ARG A 87 -0.78 -1.23 16.33
C ARG A 87 -1.86 -2.13 15.72
N ASN A 88 -3.08 -1.60 15.58
CA ASN A 88 -4.20 -2.32 15.00
C ASN A 88 -4.26 -2.10 13.49
N PRO A 89 -4.74 -3.10 12.71
CA PRO A 89 -5.05 -2.93 11.30
C PRO A 89 -6.00 -1.76 11.07
N ILE A 90 -5.71 -0.94 10.05
CA ILE A 90 -6.62 0.10 9.57
C ILE A 90 -7.35 -0.44 8.35
N SER A 91 -8.67 -0.55 8.46
CA SER A 91 -9.57 -0.94 7.37
C SER A 91 -10.35 0.26 6.88
N ILE A 92 -10.29 0.51 5.57
CA ILE A 92 -11.05 1.54 4.88
C ILE A 92 -12.06 0.81 4.00
N GLU A 93 -13.35 0.85 4.36
CA GLU A 93 -14.42 0.41 3.47
C GLU A 93 -14.36 1.19 2.16
N LEU A 94 -14.58 0.53 1.03
CA LEU A 94 -14.53 1.13 -0.30
C LEU A 94 -15.90 1.09 -0.98
N ASP A 95 -16.13 2.02 -1.89
CA ASP A 95 -17.21 1.93 -2.87
C ASP A 95 -16.73 1.31 -4.19
N GLU A 96 -17.65 1.08 -5.12
CA GLU A 96 -17.35 0.45 -6.42
C GLU A 96 -16.36 1.28 -7.25
N GLU A 97 -16.48 2.62 -7.24
CA GLU A 97 -15.59 3.50 -8.01
C GLU A 97 -14.15 3.47 -7.48
N GLU A 98 -13.99 3.41 -6.16
CA GLU A 98 -12.70 3.28 -5.50
C GLU A 98 -12.05 1.92 -5.77
N VAL A 99 -12.83 0.84 -5.80
CA VAL A 99 -12.34 -0.49 -6.19
C VAL A 99 -11.87 -0.48 -7.64
N LEU A 100 -12.68 0.08 -8.55
CA LEU A 100 -12.32 0.24 -9.98
C LEU A 100 -11.07 1.11 -10.18
N THR A 101 -10.79 2.02 -9.24
CA THR A 101 -9.57 2.84 -9.24
C THR A 101 -8.36 2.07 -8.72
N LEU A 102 -8.51 1.29 -7.65
CA LEU A 102 -7.41 0.61 -6.97
C LEU A 102 -6.99 -0.70 -7.63
N ALA A 103 -7.94 -1.54 -8.04
CA ALA A 103 -7.67 -2.88 -8.59
C ALA A 103 -6.66 -2.85 -9.77
N PRO A 104 -6.79 -1.96 -10.77
CA PRO A 104 -5.82 -1.91 -11.87
C PRO A 104 -4.39 -1.54 -11.44
N ILE A 105 -4.22 -0.89 -10.27
CA ILE A 105 -2.89 -0.58 -9.73
C ILE A 105 -2.27 -1.84 -9.14
N PHE A 106 -3.06 -2.67 -8.45
CA PHE A 106 -2.58 -3.96 -7.96
C PHE A 106 -2.25 -4.93 -9.10
N ASP A 107 -3.03 -4.94 -10.18
CA ASP A 107 -2.69 -5.72 -11.39
C ASP A 107 -1.33 -5.31 -11.95
N LYS A 108 -1.07 -4.00 -12.03
CA LYS A 108 0.23 -3.48 -12.48
C LYS A 108 1.37 -3.91 -11.56
N ILE A 109 1.13 -3.97 -10.25
CA ILE A 109 2.12 -4.48 -9.29
C ILE A 109 2.42 -5.96 -9.59
N CYS A 110 1.38 -6.80 -9.69
CA CYS A 110 1.53 -8.23 -9.97
C CYS A 110 2.28 -8.46 -11.29
N GLY A 111 1.84 -7.83 -12.38
CA GLY A 111 2.52 -7.95 -13.68
C GLY A 111 3.95 -7.39 -13.68
N SER A 112 4.23 -6.35 -12.90
CA SER A 112 5.60 -5.83 -12.77
C SER A 112 6.53 -6.80 -12.06
N MET A 113 6.02 -7.55 -11.07
CA MET A 113 6.79 -8.56 -10.35
C MET A 113 7.20 -9.73 -11.25
N GLU A 114 6.30 -10.15 -12.15
CA GLU A 114 6.52 -11.18 -13.15
C GLU A 114 7.42 -10.73 -14.31
N SER A 115 7.59 -9.41 -14.49
CA SER A 115 8.41 -8.87 -15.57
C SER A 115 9.92 -9.07 -15.35
N ASN A 116 10.66 -9.08 -16.47
CA ASN A 116 12.13 -9.04 -16.51
C ASN A 116 12.68 -7.60 -16.51
N TYR A 117 11.86 -6.61 -16.17
CA TYR A 117 12.30 -5.22 -16.17
C TYR A 117 13.31 -4.94 -15.05
N LEU A 118 14.46 -4.38 -15.40
CA LEU A 118 15.56 -4.15 -14.47
C LEU A 118 15.18 -3.28 -13.27
N TYR A 119 14.33 -2.26 -13.50
CA TYR A 119 13.90 -1.32 -12.47
C TYR A 119 12.50 -1.64 -11.93
N LYS A 120 12.07 -2.91 -11.98
CA LYS A 120 10.72 -3.32 -11.52
C LYS A 120 10.45 -2.97 -10.06
N SER A 121 11.44 -3.07 -9.18
CA SER A 121 11.29 -2.69 -7.76
C SER A 121 11.02 -1.19 -7.58
N ASP A 122 11.62 -0.34 -8.42
CA ASP A 122 11.38 1.10 -8.40
C ASP A 122 9.97 1.43 -8.92
N LEU A 123 9.55 0.75 -9.99
CA LEU A 123 8.22 0.89 -10.56
C LEU A 123 7.13 0.43 -9.58
N VAL A 124 7.33 -0.73 -8.94
CA VAL A 124 6.43 -1.25 -7.91
C VAL A 124 6.31 -0.28 -6.73
N ARG A 125 7.42 0.34 -6.27
CA ARG A 125 7.34 1.40 -5.25
C ARG A 125 6.41 2.52 -5.67
N THR A 126 6.49 2.97 -6.93
CA THR A 126 5.59 4.02 -7.44
C THR A 126 4.12 3.61 -7.35
N TYR A 127 3.77 2.37 -7.69
CA TYR A 127 2.39 1.89 -7.57
C TYR A 127 1.93 1.76 -6.11
N VAL A 128 2.78 1.24 -5.22
CA VAL A 128 2.47 1.17 -3.79
C VAL A 128 2.25 2.57 -3.21
N PHE A 129 3.07 3.55 -3.59
CA PHE A 129 2.86 4.94 -3.20
C PHE A 129 1.55 5.51 -3.71
N GLN A 130 1.17 5.18 -4.95
CA GLN A 130 -0.11 5.58 -5.50
C GLN A 130 -1.27 5.03 -4.64
N ILE A 131 -1.22 3.76 -4.24
CA ILE A 131 -2.23 3.14 -3.36
C ILE A 131 -2.29 3.87 -2.01
N ILE A 132 -1.14 4.12 -1.36
CA ILE A 132 -1.07 4.82 -0.07
C ILE A 132 -1.69 6.23 -0.19
N HIS A 133 -1.38 6.98 -1.24
CA HIS A 133 -1.93 8.33 -1.44
C HIS A 133 -3.44 8.32 -1.69
N ILE A 134 -3.94 7.37 -2.48
CA ILE A 134 -5.39 7.18 -2.69
C ILE A 134 -6.06 6.86 -1.34
N ALA A 135 -5.49 5.94 -0.56
CA ALA A 135 -6.02 5.58 0.75
C ALA A 135 -6.09 6.77 1.71
N ILE A 136 -5.02 7.58 1.77
CA ILE A 136 -5.00 8.81 2.57
C ILE A 136 -6.11 9.77 2.13
N LYS A 137 -6.28 9.96 0.81
CA LYS A 137 -7.32 10.84 0.26
C LYS A 137 -8.72 10.37 0.70
N ILE A 138 -9.02 9.09 0.51
CA ILE A 138 -10.29 8.46 0.90
C ILE A 138 -10.53 8.61 2.40
N HIS A 139 -9.53 8.25 3.21
CA HIS A 139 -9.61 8.31 4.66
C HIS A 139 -9.89 9.73 5.17
N LEU A 140 -9.19 10.74 4.62
CA LEU A 140 -9.41 12.15 4.99
C LEU A 140 -10.80 12.65 4.56
N GLN A 141 -11.29 12.26 3.39
CA GLN A 141 -12.62 12.64 2.91
C GLN A 141 -13.74 12.06 3.79
N ARG A 142 -13.58 10.82 4.26
CA ARG A 142 -14.63 10.10 5.00
C ARG A 142 -14.64 10.38 6.50
N THR A 143 -13.47 10.59 7.11
CA THR A 143 -13.40 10.76 8.57
C THR A 143 -13.72 12.18 9.04
N ASN A 144 -13.93 13.14 8.12
CA ASN A 144 -14.19 14.56 8.42
C ASN A 144 -13.26 15.14 9.50
N ILE A 145 -12.04 14.62 9.55
CA ILE A 145 -11.03 15.04 10.50
C ILE A 145 -10.43 16.33 9.96
N VAL A 146 -10.88 17.47 10.48
CA VAL A 146 -10.16 18.75 10.36
C VAL A 146 -8.90 18.66 11.23
N ARG A 147 -7.88 17.96 10.75
CA ARG A 147 -6.55 17.94 11.37
C ARG A 147 -5.71 19.06 10.76
N SER A 148 -5.04 19.80 11.63
CA SER A 148 -4.02 20.79 11.24
C SER A 148 -3.10 20.21 10.16
N PRO A 149 -2.80 20.95 9.08
CA PRO A 149 -2.03 20.46 7.93
C PRO A 149 -0.65 19.89 8.31
N VAL A 150 -0.15 20.17 9.52
CA VAL A 150 1.23 19.93 9.96
C VAL A 150 1.61 18.46 10.14
N ARG A 151 0.68 17.48 10.20
CA ARG A 151 1.05 16.08 10.49
C ARG A 151 1.25 15.17 9.27
N TYR A 152 0.62 15.47 8.13
CA TYR A 152 0.96 14.86 6.82
C TYR A 152 2.11 15.60 6.13
N VAL A 153 2.34 16.86 6.50
CA VAL A 153 3.34 17.74 5.88
C VAL A 153 4.75 17.18 5.98
N ARG A 154 5.14 16.42 7.00
CA ARG A 154 6.52 15.87 7.03
C ARG A 154 6.84 14.81 5.97
N LEU A 155 5.83 14.19 5.36
CA LEU A 155 6.01 13.15 4.33
C LEU A 155 5.83 13.71 2.91
N THR A 156 4.95 14.70 2.74
CA THR A 156 4.80 15.43 1.48
C THR A 156 5.85 16.51 1.29
N THR A 157 6.45 17.07 2.35
CA THR A 157 7.56 18.05 2.20
C THR A 157 8.75 17.40 1.51
N CYS A 158 9.13 16.15 1.79
CA CYS A 158 10.27 15.54 1.12
C CYS A 158 10.00 15.17 -0.36
N GLY A 159 8.74 14.87 -0.74
CA GLY A 159 8.36 14.66 -2.15
C GLY A 159 8.23 15.96 -2.94
N ILE A 160 7.54 16.97 -2.38
CA ILE A 160 7.35 18.28 -3.00
C ILE A 160 8.68 19.07 -3.05
N ASP A 161 9.52 19.01 -2.01
CA ASP A 161 10.82 19.69 -1.99
C ASP A 161 11.79 19.15 -3.06
N MET A 162 11.69 17.86 -3.42
CA MET A 162 12.45 17.30 -4.54
C MET A 162 11.98 17.85 -5.90
N PHE A 163 10.68 17.91 -6.17
CA PHE A 163 10.15 18.47 -7.42
C PHE A 163 10.39 19.99 -7.54
N VAL A 164 10.31 20.73 -6.43
CA VAL A 164 10.64 22.17 -6.40
C VAL A 164 12.13 22.40 -6.64
N ARG A 165 13.03 21.60 -6.05
CA ARG A 165 14.49 21.70 -6.30
C ARG A 165 14.90 21.36 -7.73
N ILE A 166 14.25 20.39 -8.38
CA ILE A 166 14.52 20.04 -9.78
C ILE A 166 14.15 21.21 -10.71
N ARG A 167 13.02 21.89 -10.45
CA ARG A 167 12.58 23.05 -11.24
C ARG A 167 13.49 24.27 -11.10
N LEU A 168 14.19 24.40 -9.97
CA LEU A 168 15.14 25.49 -9.71
C LEU A 168 16.54 25.26 -10.31
N ARG A 169 16.91 24.03 -10.68
CA ARG A 169 18.20 23.74 -11.35
C ARG A 169 18.18 23.94 -12.87
N HIS A 170 17.02 23.95 -13.51
CA HIS A 170 16.88 24.19 -14.95
C HIS A 170 16.65 25.66 -15.34
N LYS A 171 16.76 26.60 -14.39
CA LYS A 171 16.92 28.03 -14.67
C LYS A 171 18.36 28.45 -14.35
N LYS A 172 19.29 28.11 -15.24
CA LYS A 172 20.52 28.85 -15.47
C LYS A 172 20.73 28.95 -16.97
#